data_AF-A0A9P7MPZ9-F1
#
_entry.id   AF-A0A9P7MPZ9-F1
#
_cell.length_a   1.000
_cell.length_b   1.000
_cell.length_c   1.000
_cell.angle_alpha   90.00
_cell.angle_beta   90.00
_cell.angle_gamma   90.00
#
_symmetry.space_group_name_H-M   'P 1'
#
loop_
_entity.id
_entity.type
_entity.pdbx_description
1 polymer ?
#
loop_
_entity_poly.entity_id
_entity_poly.type
_entity_poly.pdbx_seq_one_letter_code
_entity_poly.pdbx_strand_id
1 'polypeptide(L)'
;MPPPESDILTAYLLLPAPLPSITTLDQFRALFPRSLQTNPQVPRLYRDLQAQRNEVVDAVAQNIGEEARRGVAMRREVLRARLEEEGEAGDLEVEIERALYGDKTGIKSVKHTLQSILPDLEGAVGALEDEIQQLHDDEEQLLASIAQTVDSLGNLRYGSFSDPRVNDLAREELVTLQEECAKKSKS
;
A
#
# COMPACT_ATOMS: atom_id res chain seq x y z
N MET A 1 -15.87 5.92 -20.02
CA MET A 1 -15.86 6.00 -18.54
C MET A 1 -17.18 5.44 -18.05
N PRO A 2 -17.21 4.54 -17.05
CA PRO A 2 -18.46 4.05 -16.50
C PRO A 2 -19.29 5.20 -15.89
N PRO A 3 -20.64 5.09 -15.87
CA PRO A 3 -21.48 6.12 -15.28
C PRO A 3 -21.18 6.29 -13.79
N PRO A 4 -21.33 7.51 -13.24
CA PRO A 4 -21.14 7.74 -11.82
C PRO A 4 -22.22 7.02 -11.00
N GLU A 5 -21.88 6.67 -9.77
CA GLU A 5 -22.74 5.91 -8.85
C GLU A 5 -24.11 6.58 -8.63
N SER A 6 -24.14 7.91 -8.54
CA SER A 6 -25.38 8.69 -8.45
C SER A 6 -26.35 8.40 -9.60
N ASP A 7 -25.82 8.22 -10.81
CA ASP A 7 -26.64 8.00 -12.01
C ASP A 7 -27.18 6.57 -12.02
N ILE A 8 -26.38 5.61 -11.59
CA ILE A 8 -26.79 4.20 -11.43
C ILE A 8 -27.91 4.12 -10.39
N LEU A 9 -27.71 4.71 -9.21
CA LEU A 9 -28.69 4.69 -8.13
C LEU A 9 -29.97 5.43 -8.50
N THR A 10 -29.86 6.57 -9.18
CA THR A 10 -31.03 7.32 -9.68
C THR A 10 -31.82 6.50 -10.70
N ALA A 11 -31.14 5.89 -11.68
CA ALA A 11 -31.77 5.06 -12.69
C ALA A 11 -32.48 3.84 -12.09
N TYR A 12 -31.88 3.22 -11.07
CA TYR A 12 -32.42 2.01 -10.47
C TYR A 12 -33.52 2.28 -9.44
N LEU A 13 -33.34 3.29 -8.59
CA LEU A 13 -34.18 3.54 -7.43
C LEU A 13 -35.25 4.62 -7.64
N LEU A 14 -35.01 5.61 -8.52
CA LEU A 14 -35.91 6.75 -8.66
C LEU A 14 -36.77 6.67 -9.93
N LEU A 15 -36.20 6.32 -11.08
CA LEU A 15 -36.96 6.25 -12.34
C LEU A 15 -38.21 5.33 -12.30
N PRO A 16 -38.13 4.09 -11.76
CA PRO A 16 -39.30 3.22 -11.68
C PRO A 16 -40.19 3.51 -10.47
N ALA A 17 -39.80 4.42 -9.58
CA ALA A 17 -40.44 4.59 -8.29
C ALA A 17 -41.74 5.41 -8.26
N PRO A 18 -42.09 6.32 -9.20
CA PRO A 18 -43.37 7.02 -9.15
C PRO A 18 -44.56 6.06 -9.18
N LEU A 19 -45.63 6.38 -8.45
CA LEU A 19 -46.82 5.53 -8.38
C LEU A 19 -47.39 5.14 -9.76
N PRO A 20 -47.50 6.07 -10.75
CA PRO A 20 -48.03 5.74 -12.07
C PRO A 20 -47.21 4.69 -12.84
N SER A 21 -45.91 4.56 -12.53
CA SER A 21 -45.04 3.55 -13.14
C SER A 21 -45.32 2.14 -12.61
N ILE A 22 -45.96 2.04 -11.44
CA ILE A 22 -46.26 0.78 -10.76
C ILE A 22 -47.72 0.40 -10.95
N THR A 23 -48.62 1.36 -10.79
CA THR A 23 -50.04 1.17 -11.06
C THR A 23 -50.67 2.47 -11.55
N THR A 24 -51.43 2.40 -12.62
CA THR A 24 -52.17 3.56 -13.13
C THR A 24 -53.45 3.78 -12.33
N LEU A 25 -54.07 4.96 -12.45
CA LEU A 25 -55.35 5.24 -11.79
C LEU A 25 -56.45 4.24 -12.18
N ASP A 26 -56.48 3.79 -13.43
CA ASP A 26 -57.49 2.83 -13.89
C ASP A 26 -57.24 1.42 -13.35
N GLN A 27 -55.98 1.00 -13.26
CA GLN A 27 -55.61 -0.25 -12.59
C GLN A 27 -55.94 -0.19 -11.10
N PHE A 28 -55.66 0.94 -10.44
CA PHE A 28 -56.01 1.16 -9.04
C PHE A 28 -57.53 1.11 -8.82
N ARG A 29 -58.33 1.73 -9.71
CA ARG A 29 -59.80 1.63 -9.69
C ARG A 29 -60.28 0.19 -9.82
N ALA A 30 -59.62 -0.62 -10.64
CA ALA A 30 -59.98 -2.03 -10.83
C ALA A 30 -59.82 -2.88 -9.56
N LEU A 31 -59.05 -2.41 -8.56
CA LEU A 31 -58.92 -3.05 -7.25
C LEU A 31 -60.17 -2.91 -6.37
N PHE A 32 -61.09 -1.99 -6.70
CA PHE A 32 -62.33 -1.77 -5.96
C PHE A 32 -63.50 -2.55 -6.58
N PRO A 33 -64.50 -2.97 -5.78
CA PRO A 33 -65.75 -3.53 -6.29
C PRO A 33 -66.43 -2.59 -7.30
N ARG A 34 -67.08 -3.14 -8.34
CA ARG A 34 -67.66 -2.36 -9.46
C ARG A 34 -68.57 -1.21 -9.02
N SER A 35 -69.32 -1.37 -7.93
CA SER A 35 -70.20 -0.34 -7.37
C SER A 35 -69.45 0.88 -6.81
N LEU A 36 -68.16 0.73 -6.47
CA LEU A 36 -67.33 1.76 -5.85
C LEU A 36 -66.30 2.36 -6.81
N GLN A 37 -66.11 1.79 -8.00
CA GLN A 37 -65.08 2.27 -8.96
C GLN A 37 -65.35 3.70 -9.46
N THR A 38 -66.62 4.09 -9.55
CA THR A 38 -67.06 5.43 -9.93
C THR A 38 -67.12 6.41 -8.75
N ASN A 39 -66.81 5.96 -7.53
CA ASN A 39 -66.84 6.81 -6.35
C ASN A 39 -65.74 7.89 -6.44
N PRO A 40 -66.05 9.18 -6.26
CA PRO A 40 -65.08 10.27 -6.32
C PRO A 40 -63.97 10.20 -5.26
N GLN A 41 -64.13 9.37 -4.22
CA GLN A 41 -63.09 9.15 -3.21
C GLN A 41 -61.94 8.27 -3.71
N VAL A 42 -62.17 7.38 -4.66
CA VAL A 42 -61.12 6.50 -5.22
C VAL A 42 -59.98 7.30 -5.87
N PRO A 43 -60.24 8.26 -6.78
CA PRO A 43 -59.15 9.09 -7.33
C PRO A 43 -58.51 10.02 -6.30
N ARG A 44 -59.22 10.40 -5.21
CA ARG A 44 -58.61 11.15 -4.11
C ARG A 44 -57.59 10.29 -3.35
N LEU A 45 -57.98 9.08 -2.97
CA LEU A 45 -57.08 8.12 -2.32
C LEU A 45 -55.83 7.80 -3.17
N TYR A 46 -56.01 7.67 -4.49
CA TYR A 46 -54.87 7.48 -5.40
C TYR A 46 -53.89 8.67 -5.38
N ARG A 47 -54.41 9.90 -5.35
CA ARG A 47 -53.57 11.11 -5.23
C ARG A 47 -52.87 11.20 -3.88
N ASP A 48 -53.56 10.84 -2.80
CA ASP A 48 -52.97 10.81 -1.46
C ASP A 48 -51.83 9.78 -1.39
N LEU A 49 -52.05 8.59 -1.95
CA LEU A 49 -51.01 7.56 -2.07
C LEU A 49 -49.84 8.02 -2.95
N GLN A 50 -50.13 8.73 -4.04
CA GLN A 50 -49.10 9.31 -4.89
C GLN A 50 -48.27 10.35 -4.14
N ALA A 51 -48.90 11.20 -3.33
CA ALA A 51 -48.21 12.21 -2.51
C ALA A 51 -47.30 11.56 -1.45
N GLN A 52 -47.82 10.60 -0.68
CA GLN A 52 -47.04 9.85 0.31
C GLN A 52 -45.85 9.15 -0.33
N ARG A 53 -46.05 8.58 -1.51
CA ARG A 53 -44.98 7.90 -2.24
C ARG A 53 -43.92 8.87 -2.75
N ASN A 54 -44.32 10.01 -3.28
CA ASN A 54 -43.39 11.04 -3.75
C ASN A 54 -42.51 11.55 -2.59
N GLU A 55 -43.07 11.71 -1.39
CA GLU A 55 -42.30 12.08 -0.19
C GLU A 55 -41.17 11.07 0.10
N VAL A 56 -41.44 9.78 -0.02
CA VAL A 56 -40.42 8.73 0.14
C VAL A 56 -39.40 8.77 -1.00
N VAL A 57 -39.83 8.97 -2.24
CA VAL A 57 -38.94 9.09 -3.40
C VAL A 57 -37.99 10.28 -3.25
N ASP A 58 -38.51 11.42 -2.77
CA ASP A 58 -37.72 12.63 -2.52
C ASP A 58 -36.70 12.39 -1.40
N ALA A 59 -37.08 11.69 -0.33
CA ALA A 59 -36.14 11.31 0.74
C ALA A 59 -35.03 10.37 0.22
N VAL A 60 -35.37 9.39 -0.63
CA VAL A 60 -34.35 8.52 -1.26
C VAL A 60 -33.44 9.32 -2.18
N ALA A 61 -33.97 10.27 -2.95
CA ALA A 61 -33.16 11.13 -3.81
C ALA A 61 -32.15 11.97 -3.01
N GLN A 62 -32.55 12.49 -1.85
CA GLN A 62 -31.65 13.19 -0.93
C GLN A 62 -30.55 12.24 -0.40
N ASN A 63 -30.94 11.04 0.04
CA ASN A 63 -30.00 10.03 0.53
C ASN A 63 -28.96 9.62 -0.52
N ILE A 64 -29.36 9.47 -1.79
CA ILE A 64 -28.42 9.18 -2.89
C ILE A 64 -27.36 10.29 -3.00
N GLY A 65 -27.78 11.56 -2.90
CA GLY A 65 -26.86 12.69 -2.94
C GLY A 65 -25.89 12.72 -1.77
N GLU A 66 -26.36 12.42 -0.56
CA GLU A 66 -25.52 12.34 0.64
C GLU A 66 -24.55 11.16 0.58
N GLU A 67 -25.01 10.00 0.12
CA GLU A 67 -24.19 8.79 0.01
C GLU A 67 -23.12 8.96 -1.06
N ALA A 68 -23.44 9.58 -2.20
CA ALA A 68 -22.45 9.90 -3.22
C ALA A 68 -21.33 10.80 -2.69
N ARG A 69 -21.64 11.77 -1.82
CA ARG A 69 -20.65 12.62 -1.15
C ARG A 69 -19.82 11.84 -0.14
N ARG A 70 -20.46 11.00 0.67
CA ARG A 70 -19.79 10.12 1.64
C ARG A 70 -18.84 9.13 0.95
N GLY A 71 -19.25 8.55 -0.18
CA GLY A 71 -18.41 7.66 -0.98
C GLY A 71 -17.14 8.34 -1.49
N VAL A 72 -17.22 9.60 -1.91
CA VAL A 72 -16.03 10.38 -2.29
C VAL A 72 -15.09 10.60 -1.09
N ALA A 73 -15.64 11.01 0.07
CA ALA A 73 -14.85 11.20 1.28
C ALA A 73 -14.16 9.90 1.74
N MET A 74 -14.88 8.78 1.72
CA MET A 74 -14.34 7.47 2.08
C MET A 74 -13.22 7.02 1.13
N ARG A 75 -13.41 7.18 -0.19
CA ARG A 75 -12.36 6.88 -1.17
C ARG A 75 -11.11 7.74 -0.93
N ARG A 76 -11.30 9.01 -0.56
CA ARG A 76 -10.21 9.92 -0.20
C ARG A 76 -9.42 9.43 1.01
N GLU A 77 -10.10 9.00 2.07
CA GLU A 77 -9.47 8.46 3.28
C GLU A 77 -8.73 7.15 3.01
N VAL A 78 -9.32 6.23 2.23
CA VAL A 78 -8.68 4.97 1.85
C VAL A 78 -7.41 5.21 1.03
N LEU A 79 -7.45 6.16 0.08
CA LEU A 79 -6.27 6.53 -0.70
C LEU A 79 -5.19 7.17 0.17
N ARG A 80 -5.57 8.08 1.08
CA ARG A 80 -4.64 8.69 2.04
C ARG A 80 -3.93 7.63 2.89
N ALA A 81 -4.68 6.69 3.47
CA ALA A 81 -4.12 5.63 4.29
C ALA A 81 -3.13 4.74 3.52
N ARG A 82 -3.43 4.43 2.25
CA ARG A 82 -2.50 3.65 1.40
C ARG A 82 -1.20 4.39 1.11
N LEU A 83 -1.28 5.66 0.73
CA LEU A 83 -0.09 6.46 0.41
C LEU A 83 0.78 6.70 1.66
N GLU A 84 0.16 6.87 2.83
CA GLU A 84 0.86 6.96 4.12
C GLU A 84 1.60 5.66 4.47
N GLU A 85 1.05 4.48 4.14
CA GLU A 85 1.72 3.18 4.30
C GLU A 85 2.88 2.98 3.32
N GLU A 86 2.76 3.51 2.10
CA GLU A 86 3.78 3.39 1.05
C GLU A 86 4.98 4.34 1.24
N GLY A 87 4.90 5.27 2.20
CA GLY A 87 6.02 6.14 2.59
C GLY A 87 6.38 7.20 1.54
N GLU A 88 5.49 7.49 0.61
CA GLU A 88 5.69 8.52 -0.41
C GLU A 88 5.62 9.91 0.21
N ALA A 89 6.78 10.52 0.45
CA ALA A 89 6.95 11.90 0.90
C ALA A 89 6.66 12.94 -0.22
N GLY A 90 5.74 12.62 -1.13
CA GLY A 90 5.21 13.54 -2.12
C GLY A 90 4.07 14.40 -1.57
N ASP A 91 3.57 15.33 -2.38
CA ASP A 91 2.41 16.16 -2.06
C ASP A 91 1.14 15.30 -2.12
N LEU A 92 0.94 14.51 -1.06
CA LEU A 92 -0.09 13.45 -0.92
C LEU A 92 -1.49 13.93 -1.36
N GLU A 93 -1.80 15.19 -1.10
CA GLU A 93 -3.08 15.81 -1.44
C GLU A 93 -3.28 15.97 -2.95
N VAL A 94 -2.23 16.28 -3.70
CA VAL A 94 -2.26 16.39 -5.17
C VAL A 94 -2.49 15.03 -5.82
N GLU A 95 -1.88 13.99 -5.27
CA GLU A 95 -2.00 12.62 -5.78
C GLU A 95 -3.40 12.03 -5.52
N ILE A 96 -3.94 12.29 -4.32
CA ILE A 96 -5.31 11.96 -3.96
C ILE A 96 -6.33 12.64 -4.89
N GLU A 97 -6.17 13.95 -5.14
CA GLU A 97 -7.07 14.67 -6.05
C GLU A 97 -6.98 14.14 -7.49
N ARG A 98 -5.78 13.78 -7.94
CA ARG A 98 -5.55 13.19 -9.26
C ARG A 98 -6.18 11.81 -9.40
N ALA A 99 -6.10 10.97 -8.38
CA ALA A 99 -6.72 9.64 -8.40
C ALA A 99 -8.26 9.72 -8.39
N LEU A 100 -8.85 10.68 -7.68
CA LEU A 100 -10.30 10.84 -7.57
C LEU A 100 -10.94 11.51 -8.79
N TYR A 101 -10.30 12.54 -9.32
CA TYR A 101 -10.90 13.41 -10.34
C TYR A 101 -10.19 13.35 -11.70
N GLY A 102 -9.04 12.67 -11.78
CA GLY A 102 -8.23 12.58 -12.99
C GLY A 102 -7.73 13.96 -13.44
N ASP A 103 -7.50 14.11 -14.75
CA ASP A 103 -7.06 15.36 -15.38
C ASP A 103 -8.10 16.52 -15.32
N LYS A 104 -9.28 16.30 -14.70
CA LYS A 104 -10.36 17.30 -14.62
C LYS A 104 -10.12 18.39 -13.58
N THR A 105 -9.13 18.23 -12.70
CA THR A 105 -8.82 19.18 -11.62
C THR A 105 -8.12 20.45 -12.11
N GLY A 106 -7.64 20.49 -13.37
CA GLY A 106 -6.84 21.61 -13.87
C GLY A 106 -5.47 21.75 -13.20
N ILE A 107 -5.14 20.85 -12.27
CA ILE A 107 -3.82 20.74 -11.65
C ILE A 107 -2.90 20.19 -12.71
N LYS A 108 -1.96 21.02 -13.16
CA LYS A 108 -0.93 20.59 -14.10
C LYS A 108 -0.19 19.45 -13.43
N SER A 109 -0.24 18.26 -14.00
CA SER A 109 0.75 17.23 -13.74
C SER A 109 2.12 17.91 -13.78
N VAL A 110 2.99 17.67 -12.79
CA VAL A 110 4.40 18.01 -12.95
C VAL A 110 4.86 17.25 -14.19
N LYS A 111 4.88 17.93 -15.33
CA LYS A 111 5.33 17.34 -16.58
C LYS A 111 6.83 17.27 -16.43
N HIS A 112 7.32 16.17 -15.87
CA HIS A 112 8.72 15.84 -15.96
C HIS A 112 9.07 15.87 -17.46
N THR A 113 9.86 16.84 -17.87
CA THR A 113 10.38 16.92 -19.23
C THR A 113 11.64 16.06 -19.28
N LEU A 114 12.03 15.61 -20.48
CA LEU A 114 13.30 14.90 -20.65
C LEU A 114 14.47 15.67 -20.02
N GLN A 115 14.44 17.00 -20.06
CA GLN A 115 15.44 17.87 -19.44
C GLN A 115 15.48 17.77 -17.91
N SER A 116 14.36 17.46 -17.25
CA SER A 116 14.32 17.26 -15.79
C SER A 116 14.62 15.82 -15.36
N ILE A 117 14.36 14.82 -16.20
CA ILE A 117 14.52 13.39 -15.84
C ILE A 117 15.94 12.89 -16.13
N LEU A 118 16.56 13.37 -17.21
CA LEU A 118 17.89 12.92 -17.62
C LEU A 118 18.96 13.09 -16.52
N PRO A 119 19.04 14.25 -15.82
CA PRO A 119 20.06 14.45 -14.78
C PRO A 119 19.85 13.51 -13.58
N ASP A 120 18.59 13.26 -13.20
CA ASP A 120 18.25 12.36 -12.10
C ASP A 120 18.60 10.90 -12.45
N LEU A 121 18.35 10.48 -13.70
CA LEU A 121 18.76 9.17 -14.20
C LEU A 121 20.28 9.02 -14.32
N GLU A 122 20.98 10.04 -14.81
CA GLU A 122 22.45 10.05 -14.87
C GLU A 122 23.06 9.96 -13.46
N GLY A 123 22.49 10.66 -12.49
CA GLY A 123 22.90 10.55 -11.08
C GLY A 123 22.64 9.16 -10.48
N ALA A 124 21.48 8.56 -10.78
CA ALA A 124 21.16 7.21 -10.34
C ALA A 124 22.08 6.14 -10.97
N VAL A 125 22.43 6.29 -12.24
CA VAL A 125 23.41 5.42 -12.92
C VAL A 125 24.77 5.54 -12.25
N GLY A 126 25.25 6.77 -11.99
CA GLY A 126 26.53 6.98 -11.30
C GLY A 126 26.55 6.37 -9.90
N ALA A 127 25.47 6.51 -9.13
CA ALA A 127 25.37 5.90 -7.80
C ALA A 127 25.43 4.36 -7.85
N LEU A 128 24.80 3.74 -8.85
CA LEU A 128 24.85 2.29 -9.04
C LEU A 128 26.24 1.83 -9.50
N GLU A 129 26.91 2.58 -10.36
CA GLU A 129 28.29 2.29 -10.79
C GLU A 129 29.26 2.36 -9.60
N ASP A 130 29.10 3.37 -8.72
CA ASP A 130 29.88 3.49 -7.48
C ASP A 130 29.61 2.32 -6.52
N GLU A 131 28.36 1.91 -6.35
CA GLU A 131 27.99 0.76 -5.51
C GLU A 131 28.58 -0.55 -6.05
N ILE A 132 28.54 -0.76 -7.37
CA ILE A 132 29.16 -1.92 -8.02
C ILE A 132 30.67 -1.96 -7.75
N GLN A 133 31.34 -0.80 -7.84
CA GLN A 133 32.77 -0.71 -7.58
C GLN A 133 33.10 -1.03 -6.12
N GLN A 134 32.31 -0.51 -5.17
CA GLN A 134 32.47 -0.83 -3.75
C GLN A 134 32.31 -2.33 -3.48
N LEU A 135 31.32 -2.98 -4.11
CA LEU A 135 31.12 -4.42 -3.98
C LEU A 135 32.29 -5.24 -4.53
N HIS A 136 32.95 -4.78 -5.60
CA HIS A 136 34.14 -5.44 -6.13
C HIS A 136 35.33 -5.29 -5.17
N ASP A 137 35.53 -4.10 -4.61
CA ASP A 137 36.58 -3.85 -3.63
C ASP A 137 36.38 -4.70 -2.37
N ASP A 138 35.12 -4.82 -1.90
CA ASP A 138 34.75 -5.68 -0.77
C ASP A 138 34.95 -7.17 -1.09
N GLU A 139 34.65 -7.61 -2.32
CA GLU A 139 34.93 -8.97 -2.78
C GLU A 139 36.42 -9.29 -2.75
N GLU A 140 37.27 -8.40 -3.27
CA GLU A 140 38.72 -8.57 -3.24
C GLU A 140 39.27 -8.65 -1.81
N GLN A 141 38.78 -7.77 -0.92
CA GLN A 141 39.15 -7.81 0.50
C GLN A 141 38.72 -9.12 1.17
N LEU A 142 37.52 -9.59 0.89
CA LEU A 142 37.01 -10.83 1.45
C LEU A 142 37.82 -12.03 0.95
N LEU A 143 38.15 -12.09 -0.35
CA LEU A 143 39.01 -13.13 -0.92
C LEU A 143 40.41 -13.13 -0.30
N ALA A 144 41.01 -11.96 -0.09
CA ALA A 144 42.29 -11.84 0.60
C ALA A 144 42.21 -12.35 2.04
N SER A 145 41.13 -12.05 2.76
CA SER A 145 40.91 -12.56 4.12
C SER A 145 40.74 -14.09 4.16
N ILE A 146 40.04 -14.67 3.17
CA ILE A 146 39.88 -16.11 3.03
C ILE A 146 41.24 -16.76 2.74
N ALA A 147 42.03 -16.22 1.82
CA ALA A 147 43.37 -16.72 1.54
C ALA A 147 44.26 -16.71 2.79
N GLN A 148 44.27 -15.61 3.54
CA GLN A 148 45.03 -15.50 4.79
C GLN A 148 44.58 -16.51 5.85
N THR A 149 43.27 -16.74 5.99
CA THR A 149 42.74 -17.73 6.94
C THR A 149 43.07 -19.16 6.52
N VAL A 150 42.97 -19.48 5.21
CA VAL A 150 43.36 -20.77 4.65
C VAL A 150 44.86 -21.03 4.84
N ASP A 151 45.72 -20.03 4.61
CA ASP A 151 47.16 -20.13 4.84
C ASP A 151 47.46 -20.35 6.33
N SER A 152 46.77 -19.62 7.21
CA SER A 152 46.91 -19.78 8.67
C SER A 152 46.49 -21.18 9.14
N LEU A 153 45.37 -21.70 8.63
CA LEU A 153 44.89 -23.05 8.91
C LEU A 153 45.78 -24.14 8.27
N GLY A 154 46.34 -23.86 7.09
CA GLY A 154 47.34 -24.69 6.43
C GLY A 154 48.60 -24.82 7.26
N ASN A 155 49.10 -23.73 7.83
CA ASN A 155 50.24 -23.71 8.75
C ASN A 155 49.97 -24.56 10.01
N LEU A 156 48.76 -24.49 10.56
CA LEU A 156 48.32 -25.34 11.68
C LEU A 156 48.29 -26.83 11.32
N ARG A 157 47.78 -27.17 10.13
CA ARG A 157 47.60 -28.56 9.70
C ARG A 157 48.90 -29.24 9.26
N TYR A 158 49.78 -28.50 8.59
CA TYR A 158 51.05 -29.02 8.07
C TYR A 158 52.25 -28.72 8.98
N GLY A 159 52.00 -28.16 10.16
CA GLY A 159 52.98 -28.13 11.26
C GLY A 159 54.15 -27.18 11.03
N SER A 160 53.98 -26.11 10.26
CA SER A 160 55.03 -25.10 10.07
C SER A 160 55.10 -24.09 11.23
N PHE A 161 54.94 -24.54 12.48
CA PHE A 161 55.43 -23.79 13.64
C PHE A 161 56.94 -24.01 13.78
N SER A 162 57.67 -23.67 12.72
CA SER A 162 59.14 -23.71 12.68
C SER A 162 59.73 -22.38 13.12
N ASP A 163 59.05 -21.61 13.98
CA ASP A 163 59.70 -20.50 14.67
C ASP A 163 60.52 -21.10 15.83
N PRO A 164 61.86 -21.18 15.71
CA PRO A 164 62.70 -21.81 16.73
C PRO A 164 62.51 -21.17 18.10
N ARG A 165 62.10 -19.89 18.15
CA ARG A 165 61.86 -19.13 19.39
C ARG A 165 60.74 -19.70 20.25
N VAL A 166 59.67 -20.22 19.62
CA VAL A 166 58.52 -20.79 20.36
C VAL A 166 58.90 -22.13 20.99
N ASN A 167 59.71 -22.92 20.31
CA ASN A 167 60.27 -24.16 20.87
C ASN A 167 61.23 -23.87 22.02
N ASP A 168 62.06 -22.83 21.90
CA ASP A 168 63.02 -22.46 22.94
C ASP A 168 62.33 -21.94 24.22
N LEU A 169 61.31 -21.08 24.07
CA LEU A 169 60.47 -20.61 25.18
C LEU A 169 59.70 -21.76 25.86
N ALA A 170 59.08 -22.65 25.08
CA ALA A 170 58.37 -23.80 25.63
C ALA A 170 59.31 -24.74 26.39
N ARG A 171 60.57 -24.88 25.94
CA ARG A 171 61.60 -25.67 26.64
C ARG A 171 62.03 -25.01 27.94
N GLU A 172 62.25 -23.70 27.98
CA GLU A 172 62.58 -22.98 29.22
C GLU A 172 61.46 -23.11 30.26
N GLU A 173 60.20 -22.90 29.87
CA GLU A 173 59.08 -23.01 30.80
C GLU A 173 58.88 -24.43 31.33
N LEU A 174 59.08 -25.46 30.48
CA LEU A 174 59.06 -26.86 30.91
C LEU A 174 60.15 -27.18 31.93
N VAL A 175 61.38 -26.68 31.71
CA VAL A 175 62.47 -26.84 32.68
C VAL A 175 62.12 -26.18 34.01
N THR A 176 61.54 -24.98 33.95
CA THR A 176 61.13 -24.23 35.15
C THR A 176 60.06 -24.98 35.96
N LEU A 177 59.05 -25.53 35.28
CA LEU A 177 58.02 -26.39 35.88
C LEU A 177 58.60 -27.67 36.48
N GLN A 178 59.59 -28.27 35.81
CA GLN A 178 60.23 -29.49 36.28
C GLN A 178 61.03 -29.24 37.56
N GLU A 179 61.70 -28.09 37.66
CA GLU A 179 62.39 -27.65 38.87
C GLU A 179 61.43 -27.37 40.03
N GLU A 180 60.29 -26.72 39.78
CA GLU A 180 59.27 -26.50 40.82
C GLU A 180 58.63 -27.80 41.30
N CYS A 181 58.32 -28.73 40.40
CA CYS A 181 57.85 -30.07 40.77
C CYS A 181 58.91 -30.85 41.57
N ALA A 182 60.19 -30.74 41.22
CA ALA A 182 61.27 -31.37 41.97
C ALA A 182 61.48 -30.77 43.37
N LYS A 183 61.27 -29.46 43.53
CA LYS A 183 61.28 -28.78 44.83
C LYS A 183 60.09 -29.21 45.70
N LYS A 184 58.91 -29.36 45.11
CA LYS A 184 57.70 -29.82 45.83
C LYS A 184 57.74 -31.30 46.22
N SER A 185 58.49 -32.12 45.49
CA SER A 185 58.71 -33.54 45.78
C SER A 185 59.70 -33.80 46.94
N LYS A 186 60.53 -32.80 47.28
CA LYS A 186 61.54 -32.88 48.36
C LYS A 186 61.13 -32.17 49.67
N SER A 187 59.93 -31.61 49.73
CA SER A 187 59.30 -31.10 50.97
C SER A 187 58.24 -32.07 51.46
#